data_AF-A0AAD3CSE2-F1
#
_entry.id   AF-A0AAD3CSE2-F1
#
_cell.length_a   1.000
_cell.length_b   1.000
_cell.length_c   1.000
_cell.angle_alpha   90.00
_cell.angle_beta   90.00
_cell.angle_gamma   90.00
#
_symmetry.space_group_name_H-M   'P 1'
#
loop_
_entity.id
_entity.type
_entity.pdbx_description
1 polymer ?
#
loop_
_entity_poly.entity_id
_entity_poly.type
_entity_poly.pdbx_seq_one_letter_code
_entity_poly.pdbx_strand_id
1 'polypeptide(L)'
;MGATFSSCQGTKQSAPVAFAAMTNSEFAGQSFIQKSLANPRSPISVLSFWFGLDMQDSKSKEELHTGSYHKKMEKLWFFGGSEFDDLCKPFSEVVRDAGRKNLVSDENVDWDSVDGKLSQLILCDQFSRNCFRGSDEAFEYDETALELANHLADRCLSDDPDFYGSYSLFLVLAFMHSEQLDDHKTGQKVVEKAKITCPDVDWNQTKWFLKNHTDVIERFGRYPHRNRQYGRETTKEEQEWLASPDVPGWAKSQG
;
A
#
# COMPACT_ATOMS: atom_id res chain seq x y z
N MET A 1 59.46 -31.89 0.94
CA MET A 1 58.55 -31.12 0.07
C MET A 1 57.19 -31.10 0.77
N GLY A 2 56.91 -30.06 1.55
CA GLY A 2 55.65 -29.91 2.28
C GLY A 2 55.17 -28.48 2.09
N ALA A 3 54.02 -28.34 1.43
CA ALA A 3 53.43 -27.07 1.04
C ALA A 3 52.85 -26.33 2.25
N THR A 4 53.12 -25.02 2.33
CA THR A 4 52.54 -24.08 3.28
C THR A 4 51.17 -23.63 2.79
N PHE A 5 50.11 -23.90 3.56
CA PHE A 5 48.79 -23.29 3.36
C PHE A 5 48.70 -22.00 4.19
N SER A 6 48.53 -20.89 3.48
CA SER A 6 48.30 -19.55 4.02
C SER A 6 46.86 -19.42 4.54
N SER A 7 46.70 -18.96 5.78
CA SER A 7 45.40 -18.69 6.39
C SER A 7 44.83 -17.36 5.88
N CYS A 8 43.81 -17.41 5.01
CA CYS A 8 42.97 -16.24 4.76
C CYS A 8 41.94 -16.09 5.88
N GLN A 9 42.06 -14.99 6.62
CA GLN A 9 41.09 -14.53 7.59
C GLN A 9 39.77 -14.23 6.88
N GLY A 10 38.72 -14.98 7.21
CA GLY A 10 37.36 -14.68 6.79
C GLY A 10 36.93 -13.34 7.39
N THR A 11 36.62 -12.39 6.52
CA THR A 11 35.98 -11.13 6.87
C THR A 11 34.65 -11.44 7.55
N LYS A 12 34.48 -10.98 8.80
CA LYS A 12 33.19 -11.01 9.50
C LYS A 12 32.22 -10.15 8.69
N GLN A 13 31.27 -10.80 8.04
CA GLN A 13 30.09 -10.14 7.47
C GLN A 13 29.37 -9.44 8.63
N SER A 14 29.33 -8.11 8.60
CA SER A 14 28.54 -7.32 9.51
C SER A 14 27.06 -7.66 9.29
N ALA A 15 26.38 -8.10 10.35
CA ALA A 15 24.93 -8.26 10.35
C ALA A 15 24.26 -6.94 9.92
N PRO A 16 23.14 -6.98 9.16
CA PRO A 16 22.42 -5.77 8.81
C PRO A 16 21.95 -5.08 10.09
N VAL A 17 22.25 -3.80 10.23
CA VAL A 17 21.71 -2.96 11.31
C VAL A 17 20.19 -2.97 11.15
N ALA A 18 19.49 -3.59 12.10
CA ALA A 18 18.04 -3.51 12.16
C ALA A 18 17.69 -2.05 12.43
N PHE A 19 17.18 -1.34 11.42
CA PHE A 19 16.58 -0.04 11.64
C PHE A 19 15.38 -0.23 12.58
N ALA A 20 15.43 0.40 13.76
CA ALA A 20 14.28 0.46 14.64
C ALA A 20 13.12 1.11 13.89
N ALA A 21 11.96 0.46 13.88
CA ALA A 21 10.77 1.01 13.26
C ALA A 21 10.34 2.29 14.01
N MET A 22 9.88 3.28 13.25
CA MET A 22 9.49 4.59 13.75
C MET A 22 8.17 4.49 14.53
N THR A 23 8.09 5.13 15.69
CA THR A 23 6.83 5.29 16.44
C THR A 23 5.94 6.35 15.78
N ASN A 24 4.62 6.34 16.09
CA ASN A 24 3.68 7.36 15.61
C ASN A 24 4.14 8.78 15.97
N SER A 25 4.69 8.98 17.18
CA SER A 25 5.17 10.28 17.66
C SER A 25 6.43 10.74 16.92
N GLU A 26 7.40 9.85 16.69
CA GLU A 26 8.58 10.17 15.89
C GLU A 26 8.22 10.51 14.45
N PHE A 27 7.26 9.79 13.87
CA PHE A 27 6.73 10.05 12.54
C PHE A 27 6.04 11.42 12.46
N ALA A 28 5.10 11.70 13.37
CA ALA A 28 4.42 13.00 13.43
C ALA A 28 5.38 14.18 13.71
N GLY A 29 6.51 13.92 14.37
CA GLY A 29 7.55 14.92 14.66
C GLY A 29 8.40 15.32 13.46
N GLN A 30 8.37 14.58 12.34
CA GLN A 30 9.14 14.91 11.15
C GLN A 30 8.62 16.18 10.48
N SER A 31 9.51 17.11 10.15
CA SER A 31 9.10 18.41 9.59
C SER A 31 8.36 18.29 8.25
N PHE A 32 8.72 17.33 7.39
CA PHE A 32 8.01 17.08 6.13
C PHE A 32 6.62 16.45 6.34
N ILE A 33 6.44 15.66 7.41
CA ILE A 33 5.12 15.15 7.82
C ILE A 33 4.23 16.28 8.30
N GLN A 34 4.75 17.18 9.13
CA GLN A 34 4.01 18.38 9.57
C GLN A 34 3.57 19.26 8.39
N LYS A 35 4.46 19.46 7.41
CA LYS A 35 4.11 20.17 6.16
C LYS A 35 3.02 19.45 5.36
N SER A 36 3.07 18.12 5.33
CA SER A 36 2.08 17.30 4.62
C SER A 36 0.69 17.41 5.27
N LEU A 37 0.65 17.36 6.61
CA LEU A 37 -0.58 17.56 7.39
C LEU A 37 -1.17 18.97 7.23
N ALA A 38 -0.31 19.98 7.03
CA ALA A 38 -0.76 21.34 6.77
C ALA A 38 -1.27 21.55 5.33
N ASN A 39 -0.91 20.68 4.38
CA ASN A 39 -1.25 20.80 2.96
C ASN A 39 -1.77 19.48 2.37
N PRO A 40 -2.84 18.89 2.92
CA PRO A 40 -3.26 17.53 2.55
C PRO A 40 -3.72 17.41 1.09
N ARG A 41 -4.12 18.52 0.44
CA ARG A 41 -4.54 18.57 -0.97
C ARG A 41 -3.36 18.78 -1.91
N SER A 42 -2.31 17.99 -1.74
CA SER A 42 -1.13 17.97 -2.61
C SER A 42 -0.67 16.53 -2.79
N PRO A 43 -0.44 16.04 -4.02
CA PRO A 43 0.14 14.73 -4.27
C PRO A 43 1.42 14.50 -3.47
N ILE A 44 2.31 15.49 -3.48
CA ILE A 44 3.59 15.44 -2.74
C ILE A 44 3.36 15.24 -1.25
N SER A 45 2.35 15.88 -0.66
CA SER A 45 2.01 15.72 0.75
C SER A 45 1.44 14.34 1.05
N VAL A 46 0.59 13.82 0.17
CA VAL A 46 0.07 12.45 0.28
C VAL A 46 1.21 11.43 0.24
N LEU A 47 2.08 11.51 -0.77
CA LEU A 47 3.20 10.56 -0.91
C LEU A 47 4.24 10.73 0.20
N SER A 48 4.57 11.97 0.60
CA SER A 48 5.53 12.21 1.67
C SER A 48 5.04 11.64 3.00
N PHE A 49 3.76 11.86 3.31
CA PHE A 49 3.13 11.24 4.46
C PHE A 49 3.17 9.73 4.36
N TRP A 50 2.64 9.19 3.26
CA TRP A 50 2.41 7.75 3.16
C TRP A 50 3.70 6.94 3.14
N PHE A 51 4.76 7.44 2.48
CA PHE A 51 6.05 6.77 2.43
C PHE A 51 6.99 7.13 3.58
N GLY A 52 6.66 8.13 4.39
CA GLY A 52 7.57 8.62 5.43
C GLY A 52 8.87 9.17 4.86
N LEU A 53 8.80 9.78 3.67
CA LEU A 53 9.92 10.35 2.93
C LEU A 53 9.64 11.81 2.62
N ASP A 54 10.67 12.65 2.55
CA ASP A 54 10.49 14.01 2.02
C ASP A 54 10.56 13.94 0.48
N MET A 55 9.40 13.91 -0.18
CA MET A 55 9.33 13.79 -1.65
C MET A 55 9.95 14.97 -2.40
N GLN A 56 10.30 16.07 -1.70
CA GLN A 56 11.05 17.18 -2.27
C GLN A 56 12.56 17.01 -2.13
N ASP A 57 13.03 16.06 -1.32
CA ASP A 57 14.44 15.69 -1.25
C ASP A 57 14.78 14.67 -2.35
N SER A 58 15.75 15.04 -3.20
CA SER A 58 16.33 14.16 -4.22
C SER A 58 16.78 12.79 -3.68
N LYS A 59 17.20 12.69 -2.41
CA LYS A 59 17.63 11.43 -1.80
C LYS A 59 16.49 10.43 -1.63
N SER A 60 15.25 10.90 -1.47
CA SER A 60 14.08 10.03 -1.32
C SER A 60 13.75 9.28 -2.62
N LYS A 61 14.20 9.77 -3.79
CA LYS A 61 14.02 9.06 -5.06
C LYS A 61 14.68 7.69 -5.07
N GLU A 62 15.87 7.56 -4.50
CA GLU A 62 16.55 6.27 -4.40
C GLU A 62 15.79 5.33 -3.45
N GLU A 63 15.35 5.84 -2.29
CA GLU A 63 14.54 5.04 -1.36
C GLU A 63 13.23 4.55 -2.01
N LEU A 64 12.59 5.36 -2.86
CA LEU A 64 11.41 4.97 -3.63
C LEU A 64 11.71 3.95 -4.73
N HIS A 65 12.86 4.07 -5.41
CA HIS A 65 13.23 3.09 -6.44
C HIS A 65 13.48 1.73 -5.82
N THR A 66 14.25 1.64 -4.74
CA THR A 66 14.60 0.35 -4.16
C THR A 66 13.52 -0.19 -3.22
N GLY A 67 12.74 0.69 -2.59
CA GLY A 67 11.74 0.37 -1.57
C GLY A 67 12.32 0.24 -0.16
N SER A 68 13.53 0.72 0.08
CA SER A 68 14.23 0.59 1.37
C SER A 68 13.52 1.29 2.54
N TYR A 69 12.60 2.23 2.28
CA TYR A 69 11.74 2.85 3.29
C TYR A 69 10.68 1.89 3.85
N HIS A 70 10.33 0.82 3.11
CA HIS A 70 9.21 -0.07 3.43
C HIS A 70 9.23 -0.59 4.87
N LYS A 71 10.38 -1.07 5.35
CA LYS A 71 10.51 -1.59 6.73
C LYS A 71 10.22 -0.55 7.81
N LYS A 72 10.47 0.73 7.53
CA LYS A 72 10.17 1.83 8.46
C LYS A 72 8.67 2.06 8.56
N MET A 73 7.97 1.95 7.43
CA MET A 73 6.54 2.26 7.32
C MET A 73 5.60 1.07 7.56
N GLU A 74 6.06 -0.16 7.35
CA GLU A 74 5.26 -1.38 7.52
C GLU A 74 4.55 -1.45 8.87
N LYS A 75 5.24 -1.03 9.95
CA LYS A 75 4.62 -0.98 11.28
C LYS A 75 3.53 0.07 11.40
N LEU A 76 3.68 1.23 10.77
CA LEU A 76 2.66 2.28 10.81
C LEU A 76 1.43 1.87 9.99
N TRP A 77 1.63 1.38 8.77
CA TRP A 77 0.52 0.97 7.90
C TRP A 77 -0.31 -0.17 8.48
N PHE A 78 0.35 -1.22 8.99
CA PHE A 78 -0.35 -2.45 9.41
C PHE A 78 -0.61 -2.53 10.92
N PHE A 79 0.09 -1.74 11.73
CA PHE A 79 0.01 -1.81 13.20
C PHE A 79 -0.04 -0.42 13.88
N GLY A 80 -0.21 0.68 13.14
CA GLY A 80 -0.21 2.04 13.69
C GLY A 80 -1.40 2.36 14.59
N GLY A 81 -2.50 1.60 14.44
CA GLY A 81 -3.70 1.72 15.28
C GLY A 81 -4.36 3.09 15.21
N SER A 82 -5.16 3.42 16.24
CA SER A 82 -5.95 4.66 16.28
C SER A 82 -5.09 5.94 16.25
N GLU A 83 -3.86 5.88 16.77
CA GLU A 83 -2.94 7.02 16.72
C GLU A 83 -2.52 7.35 15.28
N PHE A 84 -2.25 6.33 14.46
CA PHE A 84 -1.96 6.55 13.04
C PHE A 84 -3.21 6.97 12.27
N ASP A 85 -4.37 6.40 12.61
CA ASP A 85 -5.66 6.83 12.04
C ASP A 85 -5.92 8.32 12.30
N ASP A 86 -5.62 8.82 13.50
CA ASP A 86 -5.74 10.23 13.85
C ASP A 86 -4.83 11.13 12.99
N LEU A 87 -3.64 10.64 12.60
CA LEU A 87 -2.74 11.34 11.69
C LEU A 87 -3.25 11.35 10.24
N CYS A 88 -4.06 10.36 9.85
CA CYS A 88 -4.66 10.31 8.52
C CYS A 88 -5.87 11.25 8.38
N LYS A 89 -6.62 11.52 9.46
CA LYS A 89 -7.87 12.31 9.44
C LYS A 89 -7.79 13.67 8.71
N PRO A 90 -6.70 14.45 8.75
CA PRO A 90 -6.57 15.69 7.98
C PRO A 90 -6.72 15.52 6.46
N PHE A 91 -6.52 14.31 5.95
CA PHE A 91 -6.70 13.98 4.52
C PHE A 91 -8.14 13.58 4.16
N SER A 92 -9.05 13.40 5.12
CA SER A 92 -10.40 12.85 4.90
C SER A 92 -11.21 13.57 3.80
N GLU A 93 -11.20 14.90 3.75
CA GLU A 93 -11.88 15.65 2.68
C GLU A 93 -11.21 15.45 1.31
N VAL A 94 -9.89 15.25 1.28
CA VAL A 94 -9.15 14.96 0.04
C VAL A 94 -9.43 13.54 -0.43
N VAL A 95 -9.60 12.58 0.50
CA VAL A 95 -10.05 11.22 0.19
C VAL A 95 -11.42 11.25 -0.50
N ARG A 96 -12.38 12.01 0.04
CA ARG A 96 -13.71 12.16 -0.56
C ARG A 96 -13.65 12.75 -1.96
N ASP A 97 -12.84 13.80 -2.16
CA ASP A 97 -12.68 14.41 -3.47
C ASP A 97 -11.97 13.50 -4.47
N ALA A 98 -10.95 12.74 -4.05
CA ALA A 98 -10.30 11.74 -4.89
C ALA A 98 -11.30 10.65 -5.30
N GLY A 99 -12.03 10.09 -4.32
CA GLY A 99 -13.01 9.04 -4.55
C GLY A 99 -14.16 9.44 -5.46
N ARG A 100 -14.56 10.72 -5.42
CA ARG A 100 -15.59 11.32 -6.29
C ARG A 100 -15.05 11.91 -7.59
N LYS A 101 -13.74 11.76 -7.86
CA LYS A 101 -13.07 12.27 -9.07
C LYS A 101 -13.17 13.80 -9.23
N ASN A 102 -13.12 14.52 -8.10
CA ASN A 102 -13.21 15.98 -8.00
C ASN A 102 -11.83 16.67 -7.88
N LEU A 103 -10.73 15.92 -7.84
CA LEU A 103 -9.40 16.50 -7.83
C LEU A 103 -9.05 17.00 -9.24
N VAL A 104 -8.66 18.27 -9.34
CA VAL A 104 -8.38 18.95 -10.61
C VAL A 104 -6.95 19.45 -10.59
N SER A 105 -6.21 19.16 -11.66
CA SER A 105 -4.86 19.66 -11.87
C SER A 105 -4.85 21.15 -12.22
N ASP A 106 -3.85 21.88 -11.72
CA ASP A 106 -3.60 23.28 -12.04
C ASP A 106 -2.09 23.54 -12.23
N GLU A 107 -1.69 24.81 -12.32
CA GLU A 107 -0.30 25.21 -12.54
C GLU A 107 0.66 24.84 -11.39
N ASN A 108 0.14 24.54 -10.20
CA ASN A 108 0.91 24.21 -9.00
C ASN A 108 0.76 22.74 -8.58
N VAL A 109 -0.31 22.06 -9.00
CA VAL A 109 -0.63 20.69 -8.60
C VAL A 109 -1.02 19.85 -9.82
N ASP A 110 -0.29 18.76 -10.05
CA ASP A 110 -0.57 17.81 -11.13
C ASP A 110 -1.08 16.47 -10.57
N TRP A 111 -2.40 16.29 -10.57
CA TRP A 111 -3.06 15.05 -10.16
C TRP A 111 -3.08 13.99 -11.27
N ASP A 112 -2.74 14.35 -12.52
CA ASP A 112 -2.78 13.47 -13.69
C ASP A 112 -1.45 12.77 -13.96
N SER A 113 -0.36 13.29 -13.39
CA SER A 113 0.95 12.65 -13.31
C SER A 113 0.91 11.26 -12.67
N VAL A 114 2.00 10.48 -12.82
CA VAL A 114 2.14 9.17 -12.16
C VAL A 114 2.03 9.31 -10.64
N ASP A 115 2.74 10.28 -10.06
CA ASP A 115 2.70 10.60 -8.63
C ASP A 115 1.31 11.08 -8.19
N GLY A 116 0.67 11.92 -9.00
CA GLY A 116 -0.69 12.40 -8.81
C GLY A 116 -1.69 11.25 -8.73
N LYS A 117 -1.70 10.36 -9.72
CA LYS A 117 -2.59 9.20 -9.77
C LYS A 117 -2.32 8.19 -8.68
N LEU A 118 -1.06 7.96 -8.32
CA LEU A 118 -0.75 7.10 -7.17
C LEU A 118 -1.25 7.72 -5.86
N SER A 119 -1.10 9.03 -5.69
CA SER A 119 -1.63 9.73 -4.52
C SER A 119 -3.14 9.54 -4.40
N GLN A 120 -3.86 9.65 -5.51
CA GLN A 120 -5.31 9.38 -5.54
C GLN A 120 -5.62 7.92 -5.18
N LEU A 121 -4.86 6.95 -5.71
CA LEU A 121 -5.03 5.54 -5.39
C LEU A 121 -4.84 5.30 -3.89
N ILE A 122 -3.76 5.82 -3.31
CA ILE A 122 -3.45 5.69 -1.88
C ILE A 122 -4.52 6.37 -1.02
N LEU A 123 -5.03 7.53 -1.45
CA LEU A 123 -6.15 8.19 -0.77
C LEU A 123 -7.40 7.31 -0.74
N CYS A 124 -7.80 6.78 -1.90
CA CYS A 124 -9.01 5.99 -2.05
C CYS A 124 -8.93 4.60 -1.41
N ASP A 125 -7.77 3.95 -1.44
CA ASP A 125 -7.60 2.59 -0.92
C ASP A 125 -7.09 2.56 0.53
N GLN A 126 -6.05 3.34 0.84
CA GLN A 126 -5.37 3.23 2.13
C GLN A 126 -5.88 4.26 3.14
N PHE A 127 -5.85 5.56 2.80
CA PHE A 127 -6.32 6.59 3.73
C PHE A 127 -7.80 6.43 4.06
N SER A 128 -8.65 6.00 3.12
CA SER A 128 -10.06 5.70 3.40
C SER A 128 -10.23 4.73 4.58
N ARG A 129 -9.46 3.63 4.59
CA ARG A 129 -9.46 2.60 5.64
C ARG A 129 -8.95 3.10 6.99
N ASN A 130 -8.06 4.10 7.00
CA ASN A 130 -7.57 4.75 8.23
C ASN A 130 -8.50 5.87 8.72
N CYS A 131 -8.91 6.78 7.84
CA CYS A 131 -9.76 7.95 8.13
C CYS A 131 -11.16 7.54 8.62
N PHE A 132 -11.69 6.45 8.07
CA PHE A 132 -13.08 6.05 8.25
C PHE A 132 -13.23 4.65 8.86
N ARG A 133 -12.19 4.17 9.57
CA ARG A 133 -12.16 2.83 10.16
C ARG A 133 -13.45 2.49 10.92
N GLY A 134 -14.00 1.31 10.63
CA GLY A 134 -15.23 0.82 11.25
C GLY A 134 -16.53 1.44 10.70
N SER A 135 -16.46 2.12 9.56
CA SER A 135 -17.63 2.64 8.84
C SER A 135 -17.66 2.15 7.39
N ASP A 136 -18.82 2.21 6.75
CA ASP A 136 -18.99 1.79 5.35
C ASP A 136 -18.17 2.66 4.37
N GLU A 137 -17.89 3.93 4.74
CA GLU A 137 -17.10 4.86 3.93
C GLU A 137 -15.63 4.40 3.76
N ALA A 138 -15.14 3.51 4.64
CA ALA A 138 -13.79 2.94 4.56
C ALA A 138 -13.52 2.16 3.25
N PHE A 139 -14.57 1.67 2.57
CA PHE A 139 -14.44 0.95 1.30
C PHE A 139 -15.31 1.55 0.18
N GLU A 140 -15.92 2.71 0.40
CA GLU A 140 -16.78 3.39 -0.59
C GLU A 140 -16.02 3.74 -1.87
N TYR A 141 -14.70 3.94 -1.77
CA TYR A 141 -13.86 4.41 -2.88
C TYR A 141 -13.00 3.31 -3.53
N ASP A 142 -13.27 2.04 -3.23
CA ASP A 142 -12.51 0.88 -3.78
C ASP A 142 -12.59 0.82 -5.32
N GLU A 143 -13.74 1.13 -5.93
CA GLU A 143 -13.89 1.13 -7.39
C GLU A 143 -12.99 2.20 -8.05
N THR A 144 -12.96 3.41 -7.49
CA THR A 144 -12.08 4.49 -7.97
C THR A 144 -10.61 4.12 -7.78
N ALA A 145 -10.23 3.50 -6.66
CA ALA A 145 -8.87 3.00 -6.46
C ALA A 145 -8.48 1.94 -7.50
N LEU A 146 -9.40 1.04 -7.85
CA LEU A 146 -9.18 -0.01 -8.83
C LEU A 146 -9.02 0.53 -10.25
N GLU A 147 -9.79 1.54 -10.65
CA GLU A 147 -9.61 2.23 -11.94
C GLU A 147 -8.20 2.86 -12.04
N LEU A 148 -7.76 3.53 -10.99
CA LEU A 148 -6.43 4.14 -10.91
C LEU A 148 -5.32 3.07 -10.93
N ALA A 149 -5.51 1.96 -10.22
CA ALA A 149 -4.58 0.85 -10.19
C ALA A 149 -4.41 0.22 -11.58
N ASN A 150 -5.50 0.02 -12.31
CA ASN A 150 -5.47 -0.48 -13.69
C ASN A 150 -4.71 0.48 -14.62
N HIS A 151 -4.99 1.79 -14.55
CA HIS A 151 -4.26 2.79 -15.34
C HIS A 151 -2.75 2.80 -15.03
N LEU A 152 -2.37 2.66 -13.74
CA LEU A 152 -0.98 2.64 -13.33
C LEU A 152 -0.28 1.30 -13.62
N ALA A 153 -1.01 0.20 -13.72
CA ALA A 153 -0.45 -1.11 -14.03
C ALA A 153 0.17 -1.14 -15.44
N ASP A 154 -0.45 -0.47 -16.42
CA ASP A 154 0.11 -0.34 -17.77
C ASP A 154 1.49 0.34 -17.74
N ARG A 155 1.66 1.36 -16.89
CA ARG A 155 2.94 2.08 -16.66
C ARG A 155 3.96 1.16 -15.99
N CYS A 156 3.54 0.50 -14.90
CA CYS A 156 4.37 -0.44 -14.16
C CYS A 156 4.92 -1.56 -15.06
N LEU A 157 4.11 -2.07 -15.98
CA LEU A 157 4.46 -3.21 -16.83
C LEU A 157 5.24 -2.81 -18.09
N SER A 158 5.29 -1.52 -18.45
CA SER A 158 5.92 -1.01 -19.68
C SER A 158 7.33 -0.41 -19.51
N ASP A 159 7.98 -0.63 -18.37
CA ASP A 159 9.30 -0.03 -18.06
C ASP A 159 9.28 1.51 -18.14
N ASP A 160 8.14 2.13 -17.80
CA ASP A 160 7.99 3.58 -17.78
C ASP A 160 8.99 4.22 -16.80
N PRO A 161 9.87 5.14 -17.25
CA PRO A 161 10.91 5.72 -16.40
C PRO A 161 10.35 6.63 -15.29
N ASP A 162 9.11 7.10 -15.42
CA ASP A 162 8.46 7.93 -14.41
C ASP A 162 7.74 7.08 -13.34
N PHE A 163 7.75 5.75 -13.46
CA PHE A 163 7.15 4.84 -12.50
C PHE A 163 8.17 4.29 -11.49
N TYR A 164 7.96 4.59 -10.22
CA TYR A 164 8.78 4.03 -9.13
C TYR A 164 8.36 2.60 -8.79
N GLY A 165 9.32 1.68 -8.69
CA GLY A 165 9.07 0.26 -8.39
C GLY A 165 8.26 0.04 -7.11
N SER A 166 8.47 0.87 -6.09
CA SER A 166 7.75 0.80 -4.81
C SER A 166 6.24 1.09 -4.91
N TYR A 167 5.81 1.81 -5.95
CA TYR A 167 4.39 2.12 -6.18
C TYR A 167 3.59 0.84 -6.44
N SER A 168 4.25 -0.19 -7.00
CA SER A 168 3.68 -1.50 -7.30
C SER A 168 2.96 -2.13 -6.09
N LEU A 169 3.40 -1.85 -4.86
CA LEU A 169 2.76 -2.43 -3.67
C LEU A 169 1.31 -1.98 -3.57
N PHE A 170 1.04 -0.70 -3.79
CA PHE A 170 -0.29 -0.12 -3.64
C PHE A 170 -1.22 -0.50 -4.79
N LEU A 171 -0.68 -0.68 -6.00
CA LEU A 171 -1.43 -1.31 -7.10
C LEU A 171 -1.87 -2.72 -6.69
N VAL A 172 -0.95 -3.53 -6.14
CA VAL A 172 -1.26 -4.90 -5.73
C VAL A 172 -2.28 -4.94 -4.60
N LEU A 173 -2.22 -4.01 -3.64
CA LEU A 173 -3.23 -3.89 -2.58
C LEU A 173 -4.61 -3.54 -3.15
N ALA A 174 -4.70 -2.57 -4.06
CA ALA A 174 -5.96 -2.24 -4.72
C ALA A 174 -6.54 -3.43 -5.51
N PHE A 175 -5.71 -4.14 -6.28
CA PHE A 175 -6.13 -5.37 -6.98
C PHE A 175 -6.55 -6.48 -6.02
N MET A 176 -5.87 -6.60 -4.87
CA MET A 176 -6.18 -7.57 -3.82
C MET A 176 -7.51 -7.27 -3.12
N HIS A 177 -8.03 -6.05 -3.20
CA HIS A 177 -9.33 -5.67 -2.65
C HIS A 177 -10.48 -5.78 -3.66
N SER A 178 -10.19 -6.11 -4.93
CA SER A 178 -11.23 -6.34 -5.94
C SER A 178 -11.95 -7.66 -5.71
N GLU A 179 -13.25 -7.71 -6.04
CA GLU A 179 -14.02 -8.96 -6.10
C GLU A 179 -13.99 -9.60 -7.51
N GLN A 180 -13.08 -9.16 -8.40
CA GLN A 180 -12.89 -9.71 -9.74
C GLN A 180 -11.59 -10.50 -9.86
N LEU A 181 -11.66 -11.76 -10.31
CA LEU A 181 -10.48 -12.62 -10.43
C LEU A 181 -9.44 -12.13 -11.45
N ASP A 182 -9.85 -11.40 -12.48
CA ASP A 182 -8.91 -10.87 -13.47
C ASP A 182 -8.00 -9.77 -12.90
N ASP A 183 -8.49 -8.99 -11.93
CA ASP A 183 -7.66 -8.02 -11.21
C ASP A 183 -6.58 -8.71 -10.39
N HIS A 184 -6.90 -9.83 -9.75
CA HIS A 184 -5.90 -10.63 -9.03
C HIS A 184 -4.81 -11.17 -9.96
N LYS A 185 -5.15 -11.56 -11.20
CA LYS A 185 -4.17 -11.96 -12.21
C LYS A 185 -3.27 -10.80 -12.62
N THR A 186 -3.82 -9.59 -12.75
CA THR A 186 -3.02 -8.38 -12.99
C THR A 186 -2.09 -8.08 -11.81
N GLY A 187 -2.61 -8.16 -10.57
CA GLY A 187 -1.81 -8.04 -9.36
C GLY A 187 -0.63 -9.03 -9.32
N GLN A 188 -0.82 -10.28 -9.76
CA GLN A 188 0.27 -11.25 -9.85
C GLN A 188 1.36 -10.81 -10.84
N LYS A 189 1.00 -10.28 -12.01
CA LYS A 189 1.97 -9.74 -12.98
C LYS A 189 2.75 -8.57 -12.39
N VAL A 190 2.07 -7.67 -11.69
CA VAL A 190 2.69 -6.52 -11.01
C VAL A 190 3.67 -7.01 -9.94
N VAL A 191 3.31 -8.01 -9.11
CA VAL A 191 4.23 -8.61 -8.12
C VAL A 191 5.49 -9.16 -8.78
N GLU A 192 5.37 -9.91 -9.88
CA GLU A 192 6.54 -10.48 -10.56
C GLU A 192 7.42 -9.40 -11.20
N LYS A 193 6.83 -8.31 -11.73
CA LYS A 193 7.59 -7.14 -12.20
C LYS A 193 8.32 -6.44 -11.05
N ALA A 194 7.63 -6.24 -9.92
CA ALA A 194 8.14 -5.49 -8.78
C ALA A 194 9.32 -6.17 -8.09
N LYS A 195 9.42 -7.50 -8.12
CA LYS A 195 10.61 -8.25 -7.66
C LYS A 195 11.90 -7.84 -8.37
N ILE A 196 11.77 -7.36 -9.61
CA ILE A 196 12.90 -6.92 -10.43
C ILE A 196 13.16 -5.42 -10.19
N THR A 197 12.11 -4.61 -10.14
CA THR A 197 12.22 -3.14 -10.11
C THR A 197 12.32 -2.55 -8.71
N CYS A 198 11.97 -3.31 -7.66
CA CYS A 198 11.96 -2.86 -6.26
C CYS A 198 12.47 -3.99 -5.33
N PRO A 199 13.77 -4.35 -5.41
CA PRO A 199 14.28 -5.59 -4.81
C PRO A 199 14.40 -5.58 -3.28
N ASP A 200 14.34 -4.41 -2.61
CA ASP A 200 14.48 -4.34 -1.15
C ASP A 200 13.18 -4.66 -0.38
N VAL A 201 12.06 -4.77 -1.10
CA VAL A 201 10.75 -5.16 -0.56
C VAL A 201 10.60 -6.68 -0.62
N ASP A 202 10.12 -7.30 0.47
CA ASP A 202 9.80 -8.74 0.47
C ASP A 202 8.47 -9.02 -0.24
N TRP A 203 8.54 -9.16 -1.55
CA TRP A 203 7.38 -9.49 -2.38
C TRP A 203 6.79 -10.88 -2.15
N ASN A 204 7.46 -11.77 -1.40
CA ASN A 204 6.89 -13.09 -1.10
C ASN A 204 5.70 -12.98 -0.15
N GLN A 205 5.79 -12.05 0.82
CA GLN A 205 4.69 -11.76 1.73
C GLN A 205 3.49 -11.19 0.96
N THR A 206 3.72 -10.20 0.10
CA THR A 206 2.67 -9.61 -0.76
C THR A 206 2.04 -10.66 -1.67
N LYS A 207 2.85 -11.54 -2.28
CA LYS A 207 2.36 -12.67 -3.10
C LYS A 207 1.49 -13.63 -2.29
N TRP A 208 1.90 -13.93 -1.06
CA TRP A 208 1.13 -14.79 -0.16
C TRP A 208 -0.21 -14.16 0.18
N PHE A 209 -0.25 -12.88 0.56
CA PHE A 209 -1.51 -12.17 0.84
C PHE A 209 -2.43 -12.11 -0.37
N LEU A 210 -1.90 -11.80 -1.55
CA LEU A 210 -2.67 -11.78 -2.80
C LEU A 210 -3.32 -13.15 -3.05
N LYS A 211 -2.56 -14.24 -2.88
CA LYS A 211 -3.10 -15.59 -3.02
C LYS A 211 -4.23 -15.88 -2.03
N ASN A 212 -4.07 -15.54 -0.75
CA ASN A 212 -5.12 -15.78 0.25
C ASN A 212 -6.41 -15.02 -0.07
N HIS A 213 -6.31 -13.81 -0.64
CA HIS A 213 -7.48 -13.07 -1.10
C HIS A 213 -8.08 -13.72 -2.36
N THR A 214 -7.25 -14.16 -3.32
CA THR A 214 -7.71 -14.91 -4.49
C THR A 214 -8.51 -16.14 -4.08
N ASP A 215 -8.01 -16.93 -3.13
CA ASP A 215 -8.67 -18.17 -2.69
C ASP A 215 -10.08 -17.89 -2.10
N VAL A 216 -10.29 -16.74 -1.45
CA VAL A 216 -11.62 -16.31 -0.96
C VAL A 216 -12.54 -15.91 -2.12
N ILE A 217 -12.03 -15.15 -3.10
CA ILE A 217 -12.81 -14.76 -4.28
C ILE A 217 -13.12 -15.97 -5.17
N GLU A 218 -12.21 -16.93 -5.33
CA GLU A 218 -12.47 -18.18 -6.04
C GLU A 218 -13.58 -19.01 -5.37
N ARG A 219 -13.62 -19.00 -4.02
CA ARG A 219 -14.61 -19.75 -3.26
C ARG A 219 -16.00 -19.10 -3.28
N PHE A 220 -16.08 -17.81 -3.02
CA PHE A 220 -17.37 -17.12 -2.79
C PHE A 220 -17.77 -16.16 -3.91
N GLY A 221 -16.86 -15.82 -4.83
CA GLY A 221 -17.05 -14.79 -5.85
C GLY A 221 -17.07 -13.37 -5.31
N ARG A 222 -16.87 -13.19 -4.00
CA ARG A 222 -16.94 -11.91 -3.28
C ARG A 222 -16.32 -12.03 -1.89
N TYR A 223 -16.24 -10.94 -1.14
CA TYR A 223 -15.85 -10.91 0.26
C TYR A 223 -17.07 -11.00 1.19
N PRO A 224 -17.30 -12.15 1.87
CA PRO A 224 -18.48 -12.31 2.71
C PRO A 224 -18.54 -11.34 3.90
N HIS A 225 -17.39 -10.96 4.46
CA HIS A 225 -17.31 -9.99 5.56
C HIS A 225 -17.79 -8.58 5.16
N ARG A 226 -17.83 -8.27 3.85
CA ARG A 226 -18.35 -6.99 3.32
C ARG A 226 -19.83 -7.04 2.97
N ASN A 227 -20.52 -8.17 3.17
CA ASN A 227 -21.92 -8.32 2.75
C ASN A 227 -22.84 -7.25 3.34
N ARG A 228 -22.70 -6.95 4.64
CA ARG A 228 -23.49 -5.90 5.30
C ARG A 228 -23.33 -4.54 4.63
N GLN A 229 -22.10 -4.18 4.31
CA GLN A 229 -21.75 -2.91 3.69
C GLN A 229 -22.42 -2.76 2.31
N TYR A 230 -22.40 -3.81 1.50
CA TYR A 230 -23.01 -3.83 0.18
C TYR A 230 -24.50 -4.19 0.18
N GLY A 231 -25.15 -4.28 1.36
CA GLY A 231 -26.56 -4.66 1.48
C GLY A 231 -26.87 -6.07 0.96
N ARG A 232 -25.88 -6.97 0.95
CA ARG A 232 -26.00 -8.34 0.43
C ARG A 232 -26.48 -9.29 1.52
N GLU A 233 -27.34 -10.23 1.14
CA GLU A 233 -27.66 -11.36 2.01
C GLU A 233 -26.45 -12.30 2.12
N THR A 234 -26.11 -12.67 3.36
CA THR A 234 -25.07 -13.66 3.67
C THR A 234 -25.64 -15.06 3.51
N THR A 235 -25.00 -15.88 2.68
CA THR A 235 -25.42 -17.27 2.48
C THR A 235 -25.09 -18.12 3.70
N LYS A 236 -25.68 -19.32 3.78
CA LYS A 236 -25.36 -20.27 4.86
C LYS A 236 -23.87 -20.66 4.86
N GLU A 237 -23.28 -20.90 3.69
CA GLU A 237 -21.86 -21.26 3.58
C GLU A 237 -20.96 -20.09 4.02
N GLU A 238 -21.30 -18.87 3.61
CA GLU A 238 -20.59 -17.66 4.02
C GLU A 238 -20.67 -17.46 5.54
N GLN A 239 -21.84 -17.67 6.14
CA GLN A 239 -22.02 -17.57 7.59
C GLN A 239 -21.20 -18.61 8.36
N GLU A 240 -21.21 -19.87 7.89
CA GLU A 240 -20.41 -20.94 8.49
C GLU A 240 -18.91 -20.64 8.39
N TRP A 241 -18.46 -20.15 7.23
CA TRP A 241 -17.08 -19.72 7.04
C TRP A 241 -16.73 -18.56 7.95
N LEU A 242 -17.53 -17.49 8.01
CA LEU A 242 -17.30 -16.33 8.88
C LEU A 242 -17.21 -16.68 10.37
N ALA A 243 -17.85 -17.76 10.80
CA ALA A 243 -17.79 -18.28 12.17
C ALA A 243 -16.62 -19.25 12.41
N SER A 244 -15.90 -19.66 11.36
CA SER A 244 -14.84 -20.66 11.44
C SER A 244 -13.48 -20.05 11.82
N PRO A 245 -12.53 -20.86 12.35
CA PRO A 245 -11.17 -20.40 12.59
C PRO A 245 -10.40 -20.07 11.30
N ASP A 246 -10.87 -20.55 10.14
CA ASP A 246 -10.20 -20.42 8.84
C ASP A 246 -10.30 -19.02 8.25
N VAL A 247 -11.15 -18.14 8.82
CA VAL A 247 -11.24 -16.75 8.39
C VAL A 247 -9.88 -16.06 8.60
N PRO A 248 -9.25 -15.54 7.53
CA PRO A 248 -7.97 -14.86 7.64
C PRO A 248 -8.04 -13.62 8.54
N GLY A 249 -6.92 -13.26 9.17
CA GLY A 249 -6.85 -12.10 10.06
C GLY A 249 -7.26 -10.77 9.40
N TRP A 250 -6.94 -10.60 8.11
CA TRP A 250 -7.33 -9.42 7.34
C TRP A 250 -8.85 -9.31 7.10
N ALA A 251 -9.58 -10.42 7.06
CA ALA A 251 -11.04 -10.38 6.95
C ALA A 251 -11.69 -10.06 8.31
N LYS A 252 -11.05 -10.49 9.41
CA LYS A 252 -11.49 -10.20 10.79
C LYS A 252 -11.28 -8.75 11.19
N SER A 253 -10.19 -8.12 10.73
CA SER A 253 -9.83 -6.75 11.13
C SER A 253 -10.66 -5.66 10.44
N GLN A 254 -11.49 -6.03 9.47
CA GLN A 254 -12.28 -5.14 8.62
C GLN A 254 -13.79 -5.24 8.89
N GLY A 255 -14.21 -6.17 9.77
CA GLY A 255 -15.60 -6.41 10.14
C GLY A 255 -16.02 -5.81 11.47
#